data_AF-A0A4E9DY41-F1
#
_entry.id   AF-A0A4E9DY41-F1
#
_cell.length_a   1.000
_cell.length_b   1.000
_cell.length_c   1.000
_cell.angle_alpha   90.00
_cell.angle_beta   90.00
_cell.angle_gamma   90.00
#
_symmetry.space_group_name_H-M   'P 1'
#
loop_
_entity.id
_entity.type
_entity.pdbx_description
1 polymer ?
#
loop_
_entity_poly.entity_id
_entity_poly.type
_entity_poly.pdbx_seq_one_letter_code
_entity_poly.pdbx_strand_id
1 'polypeptide(L)'
;MYFAEHRFLGDSVDIHQSSADDPKSPNGHTASTMHLTNGLAVSYGEINGLAGDYFGLDKPISSEPNHEQMKKMFRRWFDMLDFSPAGKLKAEAIRKELNSTNEKALAVMSANSDNAADELAAVYKNNPLDITHLEDVSKDMRWAIGSTFMQLLEGNVDHFAAEARATYDAGHAVALELAAEGHLDIALAVNGFADHFLEDSFAAGHIRVPRREIAEIAKTNPISIPSFSKIINASSNVMHNEDGELGLWLESPSGEKWKSFGDGRLPGKDNSSNATTTNLDQCLKAVKQSIAEVHDAYNNKKVIQPSEFAAWHHAPIIAKVSEHPQNHAPLLKVQEGKLMRRVGGVSSSNYKLTRDLGEWVEFWTENFAQVEDQVKLMISKVWGRAFG
;
A
#
# COMPACT_ATOMS: atom_id res chain seq x y z
N MET A 1 2.71 -3.43 -4.35
CA MET A 1 3.86 -2.50 -4.41
C MET A 1 4.06 -2.04 -5.84
N TYR A 2 3.25 -1.08 -6.27
CA TYR A 2 3.36 -0.48 -7.58
C TYR A 2 3.20 1.04 -7.46
N PHE A 3 4.22 1.75 -7.89
CA PHE A 3 4.31 3.21 -7.80
C PHE A 3 3.20 3.94 -8.57
N ALA A 4 2.75 3.37 -9.70
CA ALA A 4 1.96 4.10 -10.67
C ALA A 4 0.53 4.34 -10.20
N GLU A 5 -0.04 3.42 -9.43
CA GLU A 5 -1.42 3.44 -8.93
C GLU A 5 -1.58 4.53 -7.88
N HIS A 6 -0.68 4.56 -6.90
CA HIS A 6 -0.58 5.63 -5.92
C HIS A 6 -0.36 6.98 -6.61
N ARG A 7 0.53 7.02 -7.61
CA ARG A 7 0.72 8.22 -8.43
C ARG A 7 -0.56 8.63 -9.15
N PHE A 8 -1.25 7.70 -9.79
CA PHE A 8 -2.47 7.97 -10.52
C PHE A 8 -3.57 8.52 -9.62
N LEU A 9 -3.78 7.91 -8.45
CA LEU A 9 -4.80 8.33 -7.49
C LEU A 9 -4.53 9.74 -6.98
N GLY A 10 -3.29 10.02 -6.54
CA GLY A 10 -2.89 11.34 -6.06
C GLY A 10 -2.82 12.42 -7.16
N ASP A 11 -2.47 12.06 -8.40
CA ASP A 11 -2.43 13.00 -9.53
C ASP A 11 -3.82 13.27 -10.12
N SER A 12 -4.83 12.45 -9.78
CA SER A 12 -6.22 12.58 -10.24
C SER A 12 -7.07 13.53 -9.39
N VAL A 13 -6.51 14.11 -8.32
CA VAL A 13 -7.22 14.98 -7.39
C VAL A 13 -6.66 16.40 -7.40
N ASP A 14 -7.54 17.41 -7.29
CA ASP A 14 -7.11 18.80 -7.15
C ASP A 14 -6.76 19.09 -5.68
N ILE A 15 -5.46 19.09 -5.39
CA ILE A 15 -4.93 19.32 -4.05
C ILE A 15 -5.09 20.77 -3.57
N HIS A 16 -5.35 21.73 -4.46
CA HIS A 16 -5.51 23.14 -4.09
C HIS A 16 -6.99 23.55 -3.97
N GLN A 17 -7.92 22.62 -4.23
CA GLN A 17 -9.36 22.87 -4.21
C GLN A 17 -9.74 24.12 -5.03
N SER A 18 -9.17 24.25 -6.22
CA SER A 18 -9.46 25.35 -7.14
C SER A 18 -10.96 25.33 -7.45
N SER A 19 -11.65 26.48 -7.36
CA SER A 19 -13.08 26.53 -7.65
C SER A 19 -13.38 25.98 -9.04
N ALA A 20 -14.45 25.19 -9.18
CA ALA A 20 -14.92 24.61 -10.44
C ALA A 20 -15.23 25.65 -11.55
N ASP A 21 -15.19 26.94 -11.24
CA ASP A 21 -15.45 28.07 -12.14
C ASP A 21 -14.20 28.62 -12.86
N ASP A 22 -13.01 28.00 -12.78
CA ASP A 22 -11.88 28.41 -13.63
C ASP A 22 -12.17 28.02 -15.11
N PRO A 23 -12.44 28.99 -16.01
CA PRO A 23 -12.80 28.72 -17.40
C PRO A 23 -11.63 28.14 -18.22
N LYS A 24 -10.45 28.00 -17.62
CA LYS A 24 -9.26 27.40 -18.22
C LYS A 24 -9.07 25.91 -17.93
N SER A 25 -10.01 25.23 -17.28
CA SER A 25 -9.94 23.78 -17.06
C SER A 25 -10.86 23.00 -17.99
N PRO A 26 -10.51 22.83 -19.29
CA PRO A 26 -11.18 21.86 -20.13
C PRO A 26 -10.78 20.47 -19.63
N ASN A 27 -11.72 19.69 -19.08
CA ASN A 27 -11.60 18.24 -18.83
C ASN A 27 -10.16 17.70 -18.77
N GLY A 28 -9.48 17.91 -17.64
CA GLY A 28 -8.08 17.48 -17.48
C GLY A 28 -7.40 18.25 -16.36
N HIS A 29 -7.56 17.79 -15.12
CA HIS A 29 -6.72 18.25 -14.03
C HIS A 29 -5.26 17.94 -14.37
N THR A 30 -4.40 18.95 -14.32
CA THR A 30 -2.94 18.74 -14.38
C THR A 30 -2.46 18.61 -12.95
N ALA A 31 -1.74 17.53 -12.64
CA ALA A 31 -1.15 17.34 -11.32
C ALA A 31 -0.31 18.55 -10.92
N SER A 32 -0.55 19.08 -9.72
CA SER A 32 0.17 20.25 -9.22
C SER A 32 1.56 19.85 -8.75
N THR A 33 2.59 20.57 -9.20
CA THR A 33 3.96 20.38 -8.74
C THR A 33 4.13 21.03 -7.38
N MET A 34 4.52 20.23 -6.40
CA MET A 34 4.93 20.64 -5.06
C MET A 34 6.45 20.70 -4.96
N HIS A 35 6.95 21.59 -4.11
CA HIS A 35 8.37 21.70 -3.81
C HIS A 35 8.61 21.36 -2.34
N LEU A 36 9.32 20.27 -2.10
CA LEU A 36 9.77 19.88 -0.77
C LEU A 36 10.91 20.79 -0.28
N THR A 37 11.22 20.74 1.01
CA THR A 37 12.20 21.61 1.67
C THR A 37 13.59 21.49 1.04
N ASN A 38 14.00 20.28 0.64
CA ASN A 38 15.26 20.03 -0.07
C ASN A 38 15.24 20.42 -1.56
N GLY A 39 14.16 21.04 -2.04
CA GLY A 39 13.97 21.46 -3.42
C GLY A 39 13.69 20.31 -4.40
N LEU A 40 13.25 19.14 -3.91
CA LEU A 40 12.68 18.10 -4.74
C LEU A 40 11.33 18.57 -5.30
N ALA A 41 11.17 18.50 -6.62
CA ALA A 41 9.91 18.77 -7.30
C ALA A 41 9.17 17.47 -7.57
N VAL A 42 7.97 17.35 -6.99
CA VAL A 42 7.12 16.15 -7.04
C VAL A 42 5.65 16.54 -7.10
N SER A 43 4.81 15.72 -7.72
CA SER A 43 3.36 15.82 -7.52
C SER A 43 2.93 15.16 -6.21
N TYR A 44 1.67 15.37 -5.82
CA TYR A 44 1.06 14.66 -4.69
C TYR A 44 1.11 13.15 -4.90
N GLY A 45 0.71 12.67 -6.09
CA GLY A 45 0.78 11.24 -6.42
C GLY A 45 2.19 10.68 -6.40
N GLU A 46 3.21 11.45 -6.81
CA GLU A 46 4.60 11.00 -6.67
C GLU A 46 5.04 10.85 -5.22
N ILE A 47 4.49 11.64 -4.29
CA ILE A 47 4.72 11.45 -2.86
C ILE A 47 4.01 10.16 -2.40
N ASN A 48 2.75 9.94 -2.80
CA ASN A 48 2.01 8.71 -2.49
C ASN A 48 2.79 7.48 -2.94
N GLY A 49 3.31 7.48 -4.18
CA GLY A 49 4.07 6.36 -4.73
C GLY A 49 5.46 6.14 -4.11
N LEU A 50 6.03 7.12 -3.42
CA LEU A 50 7.33 6.99 -2.74
C LEU A 50 7.21 6.49 -1.30
N ALA A 51 6.09 6.80 -0.63
CA ALA A 51 5.87 6.51 0.78
C ALA A 51 5.80 4.99 1.05
N GLY A 52 6.40 4.53 2.15
CA GLY A 52 6.34 3.14 2.61
C GLY A 52 7.17 2.16 1.79
N ASP A 53 7.00 2.17 0.47
CA ASP A 53 7.62 1.26 -0.49
C ASP A 53 9.10 1.57 -0.74
N TYR A 54 9.43 2.87 -0.80
CA TYR A 54 10.76 3.36 -1.21
C TYR A 54 11.40 4.29 -0.16
N PHE A 55 10.57 4.91 0.68
CA PHE A 55 10.97 5.75 1.79
C PHE A 55 10.32 5.29 3.09
N GLY A 56 11.16 4.90 4.05
CA GLY A 56 10.74 4.48 5.38
C GLY A 56 11.91 3.97 6.21
N LEU A 57 11.59 3.43 7.39
CA LEU A 57 12.52 2.73 8.27
C LEU A 57 12.08 1.27 8.43
N ASP A 58 12.98 0.45 8.93
CA ASP A 58 12.78 -0.98 9.15
C ASP A 58 11.86 -1.27 10.34
N LYS A 59 11.75 -0.31 11.28
CA LYS A 59 10.77 -0.35 12.36
C LYS A 59 9.43 0.21 11.86
N PRO A 60 8.35 -0.60 11.84
CA PRO A 60 7.03 -0.14 11.42
C PRO A 60 6.47 0.95 12.32
N ILE A 61 5.76 1.92 11.74
CA ILE A 61 5.08 3.00 12.45
C ILE A 61 4.01 2.42 13.38
N SER A 62 3.19 1.48 12.90
CA SER A 62 2.14 0.81 13.68
C SER A 62 2.65 -0.03 14.86
N SER A 63 3.96 -0.26 14.94
CA SER A 63 4.60 -0.94 16.08
C SER A 63 4.87 -0.03 17.28
N GLU A 64 4.73 1.29 17.11
CA GLU A 64 4.89 2.23 18.21
C GLU A 64 3.80 2.05 19.28
N PRO A 65 4.12 2.31 20.57
CA PRO A 65 3.26 1.92 21.68
C PRO A 65 1.97 2.76 21.81
N ASN A 66 1.91 3.91 21.15
CA ASN A 66 0.74 4.79 21.14
C ASN A 66 0.78 5.75 19.96
N HIS A 67 -0.37 6.37 19.68
CA HIS A 67 -0.57 7.26 18.54
C HIS A 67 0.41 8.45 18.50
N GLU A 68 0.76 9.06 19.64
CA GLU A 68 1.75 10.15 19.67
C GLU A 68 3.15 9.70 19.23
N GLN A 69 3.55 8.47 19.56
CA GLN A 69 4.81 7.90 19.07
C GLN A 69 4.71 7.49 17.60
N MET A 70 3.55 7.03 17.15
CA MET A 70 3.29 6.77 15.73
C MET A 70 3.46 8.06 14.91
N LYS A 71 2.86 9.18 15.33
CA LYS A 71 3.03 10.49 14.67
C LYS A 71 4.49 10.91 14.57
N LYS A 72 5.27 10.75 15.65
CA LYS A 72 6.71 11.06 15.65
C LYS A 72 7.51 10.16 14.71
N MET A 73 7.21 8.87 14.67
CA MET A 73 7.87 7.94 13.75
C MET A 73 7.48 8.24 12.30
N PHE A 74 6.21 8.50 12.02
CA PHE A 74 5.71 8.90 10.72
C PHE A 74 6.43 10.16 10.23
N ARG A 75 6.51 11.20 11.07
CA ARG A 75 7.22 12.43 10.73
C ARG A 75 8.68 12.16 10.39
N ARG A 76 9.35 11.31 11.16
CA ARG A 76 10.73 10.90 10.89
C ARG A 76 10.87 10.17 9.55
N TRP A 77 9.88 9.36 9.14
CA TRP A 77 9.89 8.72 7.83
C TRP A 77 9.79 9.76 6.71
N PHE A 78 8.82 10.67 6.81
CA PHE A 78 8.63 11.75 5.84
C PHE A 78 9.85 12.68 5.74
N ASP A 79 10.48 13.02 6.86
CA ASP A 79 11.65 13.92 6.90
C ASP A 79 12.85 13.39 6.10
N MET A 80 12.94 12.06 5.89
CA MET A 80 13.96 11.47 5.01
C MET A 80 13.75 11.86 3.55
N LEU A 81 12.50 11.98 3.11
CA LEU A 81 12.15 12.46 1.77
C LEU A 81 12.32 13.99 1.67
N ASP A 82 11.89 14.73 2.69
CA ASP A 82 11.74 16.19 2.64
C ASP A 82 13.02 17.01 2.89
N PHE A 83 13.78 16.72 3.95
CA PHE A 83 14.84 17.66 4.40
C PHE A 83 16.24 17.35 3.86
N SER A 84 16.54 16.09 3.55
CA SER A 84 17.90 15.68 3.21
C SER A 84 18.20 15.88 1.72
N PRO A 85 19.37 16.42 1.33
CA PRO A 85 19.84 16.35 -0.06
C PRO A 85 19.94 14.91 -0.57
N ALA A 86 20.26 13.96 0.31
CA ALA A 86 20.23 12.54 -0.02
C ALA A 86 18.81 12.05 -0.32
N GLY A 87 17.79 12.60 0.35
CA GLY A 87 16.39 12.27 0.10
C GLY A 87 15.96 12.61 -1.32
N LYS A 88 16.27 13.83 -1.76
CA LYS A 88 16.08 14.27 -3.14
C LYS A 88 16.76 13.32 -4.14
N LEU A 89 18.05 13.04 -3.93
CA LEU A 89 18.82 12.17 -4.84
C LEU A 89 18.26 10.75 -4.90
N LYS A 90 17.88 10.17 -3.76
CA LYS A 90 17.25 8.83 -3.69
C LYS A 90 15.92 8.82 -4.44
N ALA A 91 15.07 9.83 -4.22
CA ALA A 91 13.77 9.93 -4.89
C ALA A 91 13.92 10.08 -6.42
N GLU A 92 14.84 10.93 -6.89
CA GLU A 92 15.13 11.09 -8.31
C GLU A 92 15.67 9.79 -8.94
N ALA A 93 16.55 9.07 -8.24
CA ALA A 93 17.09 7.80 -8.71
C ALA A 93 16.01 6.70 -8.83
N ILE A 94 15.14 6.59 -7.82
CA ILE A 94 14.04 5.62 -7.81
C ILE A 94 13.00 5.96 -8.89
N ARG A 95 12.59 7.22 -9.02
CA ARG A 95 11.67 7.66 -10.08
C ARG A 95 12.24 7.37 -11.46
N LYS A 96 13.54 7.61 -11.66
CA LYS A 96 14.22 7.30 -12.93
C LYS A 96 14.15 5.82 -13.25
N GLU A 97 14.37 4.96 -12.25
CA GLU A 97 14.30 3.50 -12.42
C GLU A 97 12.89 3.04 -12.81
N LEU A 98 11.87 3.61 -12.17
CA LEU A 98 10.47 3.20 -12.36
C LEU A 98 9.82 3.84 -13.59
N ASN A 99 10.40 4.90 -14.15
CA ASN A 99 9.76 5.78 -15.13
C ASN A 99 9.13 5.03 -16.32
N SER A 100 9.84 4.07 -16.91
CA SER A 100 9.35 3.35 -18.10
C SER A 100 8.07 2.56 -17.83
N THR A 101 8.03 1.82 -16.72
CA THR A 101 6.85 1.04 -16.33
C THR A 101 5.73 1.96 -15.83
N ASN A 102 6.08 3.00 -15.08
CA ASN A 102 5.14 3.98 -14.54
C ASN A 102 4.35 4.68 -15.66
N GLU A 103 5.03 5.21 -16.68
CA GLU A 103 4.35 5.91 -17.78
C GLU A 103 3.44 4.98 -18.60
N LYS A 104 3.79 3.68 -18.73
CA LYS A 104 2.91 2.69 -19.38
C LYS A 104 1.67 2.41 -18.54
N ALA A 105 1.83 2.22 -17.23
CA ALA A 105 0.73 1.98 -16.31
C ALA A 105 -0.22 3.19 -16.23
N LEU A 106 0.32 4.39 -16.11
CA LEU A 106 -0.44 5.65 -16.12
C LEU A 106 -1.25 5.82 -17.41
N ALA A 107 -0.67 5.48 -18.57
CA ALA A 107 -1.38 5.54 -19.83
C ALA A 107 -2.60 4.60 -19.87
N VAL A 108 -2.48 3.39 -19.33
CA VAL A 108 -3.60 2.44 -19.23
C VAL A 108 -4.68 2.96 -18.29
N MET A 109 -4.31 3.41 -17.09
CA MET A 109 -5.28 3.93 -16.11
C MET A 109 -6.00 5.18 -16.62
N SER A 110 -5.27 6.07 -17.30
CA SER A 110 -5.83 7.29 -17.89
C SER A 110 -6.75 7.02 -19.09
N ALA A 111 -6.47 5.98 -19.87
CA ALA A 111 -7.32 5.58 -20.99
C ALA A 111 -8.68 5.05 -20.50
N ASN A 112 -8.72 4.44 -19.30
CA ASN A 112 -9.94 3.96 -18.63
C ASN A 112 -10.83 3.10 -19.56
N SER A 113 -10.19 2.22 -20.33
CA SER A 113 -10.86 1.23 -21.18
C SER A 113 -11.61 0.20 -20.33
N ASP A 114 -12.57 -0.51 -20.94
CA ASP A 114 -13.31 -1.58 -20.25
C ASP A 114 -12.41 -2.74 -19.80
N ASN A 115 -11.26 -2.93 -20.46
CA ASN A 115 -10.25 -3.94 -20.16
C ASN A 115 -9.01 -3.37 -19.45
N ALA A 116 -9.07 -2.14 -18.93
CA ALA A 116 -7.91 -1.45 -18.34
C ALA A 116 -7.23 -2.25 -17.21
N ALA A 117 -7.98 -3.03 -16.44
CA ALA A 117 -7.40 -3.88 -15.39
C ALA A 117 -6.52 -5.00 -15.94
N ASP A 118 -6.94 -5.66 -17.02
CA ASP A 118 -6.14 -6.71 -17.68
C ASP A 118 -4.93 -6.11 -18.40
N GLU A 119 -5.11 -4.94 -19.02
CA GLU A 119 -4.02 -4.20 -19.65
C GLU A 119 -2.98 -3.75 -18.62
N LEU A 120 -3.41 -3.25 -17.46
CA LEU A 120 -2.51 -2.85 -16.37
C LEU A 120 -1.74 -4.05 -15.82
N ALA A 121 -2.43 -5.16 -15.55
CA ALA A 121 -1.80 -6.40 -15.14
C ALA A 121 -0.78 -6.90 -16.18
N ALA A 122 -1.08 -6.76 -17.48
CA ALA A 122 -0.16 -7.09 -18.55
C ALA A 122 1.06 -6.15 -18.61
N VAL A 123 0.92 -4.86 -18.30
CA VAL A 123 2.05 -3.93 -18.17
C VAL A 123 3.02 -4.44 -17.12
N TYR A 124 2.55 -4.75 -15.91
CA TYR A 124 3.43 -5.24 -14.83
C TYR A 124 4.03 -6.61 -15.12
N LYS A 125 3.24 -7.53 -15.70
CA LYS A 125 3.74 -8.84 -16.08
C LYS A 125 4.85 -8.78 -17.14
N ASN A 126 4.72 -7.88 -18.12
CA ASN A 126 5.69 -7.74 -19.21
C ASN A 126 6.87 -6.82 -18.85
N ASN A 127 6.76 -6.06 -17.76
CA ASN A 127 7.79 -5.14 -17.28
C ASN A 127 7.95 -5.32 -15.77
N PRO A 128 8.35 -6.52 -15.30
CA PRO A 128 8.51 -6.77 -13.87
C PRO A 128 9.56 -5.83 -13.28
N LEU A 129 9.36 -5.42 -12.03
CA LEU A 129 10.32 -4.58 -11.30
C LEU A 129 11.69 -5.29 -11.22
N ASP A 130 12.76 -4.56 -11.54
CA ASP A 130 14.12 -5.05 -11.30
C ASP A 130 14.49 -4.85 -9.82
N ILE A 131 14.10 -5.83 -9.02
CA ILE A 131 14.30 -5.83 -7.56
C ILE A 131 15.79 -5.76 -7.17
N THR A 132 16.66 -6.41 -7.96
CA THR A 132 18.09 -6.38 -7.66
C THR A 132 18.61 -4.99 -7.90
N HIS A 133 18.21 -4.36 -9.00
CA HIS A 133 18.61 -3.00 -9.30
C HIS A 133 18.01 -1.98 -8.33
N LEU A 134 16.72 -2.09 -7.97
CA LEU A 134 16.09 -1.23 -6.96
C LEU A 134 16.77 -1.33 -5.59
N GLU A 135 17.17 -2.54 -5.19
CA GLU A 135 17.94 -2.74 -3.97
C GLU A 135 19.32 -2.06 -4.06
N ASP A 136 20.02 -2.20 -5.19
CA ASP A 136 21.32 -1.54 -5.41
C ASP A 136 21.18 -0.01 -5.42
N VAL A 137 20.15 0.53 -6.09
CA VAL A 137 19.81 1.96 -6.08
C VAL A 137 19.54 2.43 -4.65
N SER A 138 18.79 1.67 -3.86
CA SER A 138 18.45 2.06 -2.48
C SER A 138 19.66 2.05 -1.53
N LYS A 139 20.73 1.31 -1.87
CA LYS A 139 21.96 1.16 -1.08
C LYS A 139 23.08 2.12 -1.48
N ASP A 140 22.92 2.86 -2.57
CA ASP A 140 23.98 3.70 -3.09
C ASP A 140 24.46 4.69 -2.02
N MET A 141 25.77 4.68 -1.76
CA MET A 141 26.39 5.47 -0.69
C MET A 141 26.19 6.98 -0.85
N ARG A 142 25.90 7.46 -2.07
CA ARG A 142 25.61 8.87 -2.34
C ARG A 142 24.31 9.36 -1.70
N TRP A 143 23.37 8.45 -1.41
CA TRP A 143 22.06 8.78 -0.86
C TRP A 143 21.50 7.71 0.10
N ALA A 144 22.39 6.99 0.79
CA ALA A 144 22.03 5.97 1.76
C ALA A 144 21.37 6.59 3.01
N ILE A 145 20.05 6.79 2.94
CA ILE A 145 19.20 7.21 4.05
C ILE A 145 17.99 6.29 4.19
N GLY A 146 17.54 6.16 5.44
CA GLY A 146 16.46 5.24 5.81
C GLY A 146 16.82 3.79 5.51
N SER A 147 15.79 2.99 5.27
CA SER A 147 15.93 1.58 4.94
C SER A 147 16.15 1.33 3.44
N THR A 148 16.77 0.20 3.13
CA THR A 148 16.89 -0.31 1.75
C THR A 148 15.55 -0.84 1.27
N PHE A 149 15.41 -1.00 -0.04
CA PHE A 149 14.18 -1.54 -0.65
C PHE A 149 13.80 -2.91 -0.07
N MET A 150 14.77 -3.81 0.08
CA MET A 150 14.53 -5.13 0.68
C MET A 150 14.15 -5.06 2.17
N GLN A 151 14.68 -4.10 2.92
CA GLN A 151 14.31 -3.93 4.33
C GLN A 151 12.86 -3.46 4.47
N LEU A 152 12.43 -2.53 3.61
CA LEU A 152 11.05 -2.06 3.56
C LEU A 152 10.11 -3.19 3.16
N LEU A 153 10.41 -3.92 2.08
CA LEU A 153 9.66 -5.11 1.65
C LEU A 153 9.49 -6.17 2.75
N GLU A 154 10.51 -6.39 3.58
CA GLU A 154 10.46 -7.36 4.68
C GLU A 154 9.66 -6.85 5.90
N GLY A 155 9.72 -5.55 6.20
CA GLY A 155 9.11 -4.91 7.36
C GLY A 155 7.74 -4.27 7.13
N ASN A 156 7.15 -4.43 5.94
CA ASN A 156 5.99 -3.71 5.42
C ASN A 156 4.63 -3.99 6.10
N VAL A 157 4.56 -4.30 7.40
CA VAL A 157 3.28 -4.53 8.09
C VAL A 157 2.35 -3.31 8.03
N ASP A 158 2.92 -2.10 7.94
CA ASP A 158 2.17 -0.84 7.84
C ASP A 158 1.32 -0.72 6.56
N HIS A 159 1.46 -1.61 5.58
CA HIS A 159 0.61 -1.61 4.37
C HIS A 159 -0.67 -2.43 4.53
N PHE A 160 -0.82 -3.18 5.63
CA PHE A 160 -1.87 -4.19 5.75
C PHE A 160 -2.91 -3.84 6.81
N ALA A 161 -4.16 -4.16 6.50
CA ALA A 161 -5.28 -4.25 7.44
C ALA A 161 -5.38 -3.09 8.44
N ALA A 162 -5.32 -3.39 9.74
CA ALA A 162 -5.45 -2.38 10.80
C ALA A 162 -4.18 -1.53 10.94
N GLU A 163 -3.02 -2.08 10.61
CA GLU A 163 -1.73 -1.39 10.64
C GLU A 163 -1.66 -0.27 9.60
N ALA A 164 -2.21 -0.47 8.40
CA ALA A 164 -2.36 0.58 7.39
C ALA A 164 -3.22 1.74 7.88
N ARG A 165 -4.36 1.42 8.52
CA ARG A 165 -5.24 2.45 9.10
C ARG A 165 -4.56 3.23 10.19
N ALA A 166 -3.86 2.56 11.10
CA ALA A 166 -3.14 3.22 12.18
C ALA A 166 -2.00 4.11 11.65
N THR A 167 -1.34 3.70 10.56
CA THR A 167 -0.27 4.47 9.92
C THR A 167 -0.81 5.69 9.19
N TYR A 168 -1.89 5.55 8.41
CA TYR A 168 -2.62 6.67 7.84
C TYR A 168 -3.08 7.63 8.94
N ASP A 169 -3.72 7.13 10.00
CA ASP A 169 -4.27 7.97 11.06
C ASP A 169 -3.17 8.84 11.68
N ALA A 170 -2.00 8.27 11.93
CA ALA A 170 -0.85 8.99 12.46
C ALA A 170 -0.33 10.04 11.46
N GLY A 171 -0.17 9.69 10.19
CA GLY A 171 0.31 10.61 9.16
C GLY A 171 -0.66 11.76 8.89
N HIS A 172 -1.94 11.45 8.73
CA HIS A 172 -3.01 12.41 8.52
C HIS A 172 -3.12 13.36 9.72
N ALA A 173 -3.06 12.86 10.96
CA ALA A 173 -3.04 13.72 12.15
C ALA A 173 -1.88 14.73 12.13
N VAL A 174 -0.67 14.30 11.72
CA VAL A 174 0.47 15.23 11.57
C VAL A 174 0.20 16.27 10.48
N ALA A 175 -0.41 15.87 9.35
CA ALA A 175 -0.79 16.80 8.30
C ALA A 175 -1.80 17.85 8.81
N LEU A 176 -2.83 17.43 9.54
CA LEU A 176 -3.83 18.34 10.12
C LEU A 176 -3.21 19.31 11.12
N GLU A 177 -2.27 18.86 11.96
CA GLU A 177 -1.53 19.71 12.91
C GLU A 177 -0.74 20.79 12.17
N LEU A 178 0.04 20.42 11.15
CA LEU A 178 0.80 21.36 10.32
C LEU A 178 -0.12 22.37 9.60
N ALA A 179 -1.25 21.88 9.08
CA ALA A 179 -2.25 22.71 8.42
C ALA A 179 -2.82 23.75 9.40
N ALA A 180 -3.24 23.31 10.58
CA ALA A 180 -3.77 24.18 11.63
C ALA A 180 -2.75 25.22 12.11
N GLU A 181 -1.44 24.92 12.07
CA GLU A 181 -0.36 25.87 12.32
C GLU A 181 -0.14 26.88 11.18
N GLY A 182 -0.73 26.65 10.01
CA GLY A 182 -0.63 27.52 8.84
C GLY A 182 0.39 27.08 7.79
N HIS A 183 0.84 25.83 7.83
CA HIS A 183 1.82 25.28 6.90
C HIS A 183 1.15 24.36 5.86
N LEU A 184 0.30 24.93 4.99
CA LEU A 184 -0.53 24.14 4.04
C LEU A 184 0.29 23.26 3.08
N ASP A 185 1.33 23.81 2.43
CA ASP A 185 2.07 23.07 1.40
C ASP A 185 2.74 21.81 1.97
N ILE A 186 3.40 21.93 3.12
CA ILE A 186 4.02 20.79 3.79
C ILE A 186 2.98 19.87 4.42
N ALA A 187 1.83 20.39 4.88
CA ALA A 187 0.72 19.58 5.36
C ALA A 187 0.18 18.68 4.25
N LEU A 188 -0.03 19.21 3.04
CA LEU A 188 -0.42 18.42 1.87
C LEU A 188 0.66 17.39 1.51
N ALA A 189 1.95 17.73 1.61
CA ALA A 189 3.02 16.78 1.30
C ALA A 189 3.05 15.62 2.31
N VAL A 190 2.90 15.92 3.60
CA VAL A 190 2.76 14.91 4.66
C VAL A 190 1.49 14.09 4.47
N ASN A 191 0.40 14.72 4.02
CA ASN A 191 -0.85 14.02 3.74
C ASN A 191 -0.73 13.06 2.57
N GLY A 192 -0.06 13.43 1.48
CA GLY A 192 0.19 12.51 0.37
C GLY A 192 1.01 11.30 0.80
N PHE A 193 2.01 11.52 1.66
CA PHE A 193 2.78 10.43 2.24
C PHE A 193 1.90 9.52 3.12
N ALA A 194 0.85 10.06 3.77
CA ALA A 194 -0.08 9.29 4.57
C ALA A 194 -1.11 8.56 3.71
N ASP A 195 -1.60 9.21 2.66
CA ASP A 195 -2.61 8.70 1.73
C ASP A 195 -2.16 7.41 1.05
N HIS A 196 -0.85 7.18 0.88
CA HIS A 196 -0.34 5.85 0.48
C HIS A 196 -0.99 4.70 1.28
N PHE A 197 -1.03 4.82 2.61
CA PHE A 197 -1.60 3.81 3.50
C PHE A 197 -3.15 3.82 3.52
N LEU A 198 -3.76 4.96 3.16
CA LEU A 198 -5.19 5.03 2.88
C LEU A 198 -5.52 4.25 1.60
N GLU A 199 -4.74 4.45 0.54
CA GLU A 199 -4.89 3.81 -0.77
C GLU A 199 -4.69 2.29 -0.67
N ASP A 200 -3.71 1.83 0.11
CA ASP A 200 -3.53 0.40 0.42
C ASP A 200 -4.80 -0.24 1.00
N SER A 201 -5.60 0.52 1.76
CA SER A 201 -6.86 0.01 2.31
C SER A 201 -7.93 -0.28 1.24
N PHE A 202 -7.69 0.07 -0.02
CA PHE A 202 -8.55 -0.22 -1.17
C PHE A 202 -8.03 -1.33 -2.07
N ALA A 203 -6.86 -1.90 -1.80
CA ALA A 203 -6.34 -3.03 -2.56
C ALA A 203 -6.63 -4.35 -1.85
N ALA A 204 -7.29 -5.28 -2.53
CA ALA A 204 -7.78 -6.52 -1.93
C ALA A 204 -6.70 -7.32 -1.17
N GLY A 205 -5.47 -7.34 -1.70
CA GLY A 205 -4.33 -8.04 -1.11
C GLY A 205 -3.84 -7.48 0.22
N HIS A 206 -4.21 -6.25 0.56
CA HIS A 206 -3.78 -5.58 1.81
C HIS A 206 -4.83 -5.64 2.91
N ILE A 207 -6.09 -5.95 2.59
CA ILE A 207 -7.22 -5.73 3.52
C ILE A 207 -7.30 -6.78 4.64
N ARG A 208 -7.24 -8.07 4.29
CA ARG A 208 -7.49 -9.17 5.24
C ARG A 208 -6.30 -10.12 5.44
N VAL A 209 -5.17 -9.82 4.80
CA VAL A 209 -3.93 -10.60 4.97
C VAL A 209 -3.36 -10.33 6.38
N PRO A 210 -3.21 -11.35 7.24
CA PRO A 210 -2.76 -11.16 8.63
C PRO A 210 -1.24 -11.01 8.70
N ARG A 211 -0.70 -9.96 8.07
CA ARG A 211 0.75 -9.77 7.86
C ARG A 211 1.51 -9.67 9.18
N ARG A 212 0.97 -8.92 10.14
CA ARG A 212 1.57 -8.77 11.47
C ARG A 212 1.60 -10.08 12.23
N GLU A 213 0.49 -10.80 12.27
CA GLU A 213 0.41 -12.06 13.01
C GLU A 213 1.28 -13.13 12.37
N ILE A 214 1.36 -13.18 11.03
CA ILE A 214 2.31 -14.04 10.33
C ILE A 214 3.75 -13.70 10.74
N ALA A 215 4.11 -12.41 10.79
CA ALA A 215 5.43 -11.96 11.22
C ALA A 215 5.76 -12.36 12.67
N GLU A 216 4.80 -12.27 13.60
CA GLU A 216 4.99 -12.71 14.99
C GLU A 216 5.10 -14.23 15.12
N ILE A 217 4.27 -14.98 14.39
CA ILE A 217 4.35 -16.45 14.32
C ILE A 217 5.71 -16.87 13.74
N ALA A 218 6.20 -16.17 12.72
CA ALA A 218 7.50 -16.45 12.10
C ALA A 218 8.67 -16.22 13.06
N LYS A 219 8.58 -15.28 14.01
CA LYS A 219 9.61 -15.03 15.04
C LYS A 219 9.65 -16.11 16.12
N THR A 220 8.48 -16.65 16.46
CA THR A 220 8.31 -17.65 17.53
C THR A 220 8.29 -19.10 17.02
N ASN A 221 8.48 -19.31 15.72
CA ASN A 221 8.37 -20.62 15.11
C ASN A 221 9.45 -21.57 15.68
N PRO A 222 9.08 -22.82 16.06
CA PRO A 222 10.02 -23.78 16.63
C PRO A 222 11.13 -24.22 15.66
N ILE A 223 10.97 -23.96 14.36
CA ILE A 223 12.02 -24.13 13.36
C ILE A 223 12.93 -22.89 13.45
N SER A 224 13.90 -22.96 14.36
CA SER A 224 14.89 -21.90 14.65
C SER A 224 15.93 -21.72 13.53
N ILE A 225 15.49 -21.61 12.28
CA ILE A 225 16.32 -21.29 11.13
C ILE A 225 15.94 -19.87 10.71
N PRO A 226 16.83 -18.85 10.86
CA PRO A 226 16.51 -17.46 10.52
C PRO A 226 15.99 -17.29 9.08
N SER A 227 16.53 -18.08 8.16
CA SER A 227 16.08 -18.21 6.77
C SER A 227 14.61 -18.66 6.64
N PHE A 228 14.14 -19.51 7.54
CA PHE A 228 12.79 -20.07 7.51
C PHE A 228 11.72 -19.05 7.93
N SER A 229 12.05 -18.15 8.87
CA SER A 229 11.17 -17.03 9.23
C SER A 229 10.80 -16.16 8.03
N LYS A 230 11.77 -15.91 7.13
CA LYS A 230 11.54 -15.18 5.87
C LYS A 230 10.59 -15.92 4.92
N ILE A 231 10.71 -17.25 4.86
CA ILE A 231 9.81 -18.11 4.07
C ILE A 231 8.38 -18.04 4.63
N ILE A 232 8.21 -18.06 5.95
CA ILE A 232 6.89 -17.91 6.56
C ILE A 232 6.29 -16.54 6.22
N ASN A 233 7.05 -15.46 6.38
CA ASN A 233 6.59 -14.12 6.03
C ASN A 233 6.20 -14.02 4.55
N ALA A 234 7.02 -14.55 3.66
CA ALA A 234 6.75 -14.57 2.22
C ALA A 234 5.41 -15.22 1.84
N SER A 235 4.84 -16.09 2.70
CA SER A 235 3.57 -16.77 2.42
C SER A 235 2.38 -15.83 2.38
N SER A 236 2.44 -14.70 3.11
CA SER A 236 1.39 -13.68 3.05
C SER A 236 1.24 -13.13 1.64
N ASN A 237 2.32 -13.11 0.85
CA ASN A 237 2.30 -12.57 -0.51
C ASN A 237 1.53 -13.49 -1.48
N VAL A 238 1.43 -14.78 -1.19
CA VAL A 238 0.56 -15.69 -1.95
C VAL A 238 -0.90 -15.31 -1.75
N MET A 239 -1.32 -15.08 -0.49
CA MET A 239 -2.69 -14.66 -0.19
C MET A 239 -2.97 -13.25 -0.72
N HIS A 240 -2.03 -12.33 -0.57
CA HIS A 240 -2.09 -10.99 -1.16
C HIS A 240 -2.38 -11.04 -2.66
N ASN A 241 -1.64 -11.87 -3.41
CA ASN A 241 -1.80 -12.01 -4.84
C ASN A 241 -3.12 -12.71 -5.21
N GLU A 242 -3.51 -13.74 -4.47
CA GLU A 242 -4.77 -14.45 -4.70
C GLU A 242 -5.97 -13.52 -4.49
N ASP A 243 -6.00 -12.78 -3.37
CA ASP A 243 -7.03 -11.79 -3.08
C ASP A 243 -7.00 -10.66 -4.12
N GLY A 244 -5.80 -10.24 -4.55
CA GLY A 244 -5.61 -9.22 -5.58
C GLY A 244 -6.14 -9.62 -6.96
N GLU A 245 -5.98 -10.88 -7.36
CA GLU A 245 -6.41 -11.39 -8.67
C GLU A 245 -7.91 -11.77 -8.69
N LEU A 246 -8.39 -12.46 -7.66
CA LEU A 246 -9.80 -12.88 -7.57
C LEU A 246 -10.74 -11.72 -7.20
N GLY A 247 -10.18 -10.75 -6.47
CA GLY A 247 -10.87 -9.62 -5.89
C GLY A 247 -11.71 -9.98 -4.66
N LEU A 248 -12.04 -8.96 -3.87
CA LEU A 248 -12.88 -9.06 -2.67
C LEU A 248 -14.05 -8.10 -2.78
N TRP A 249 -15.23 -8.57 -2.41
CA TRP A 249 -16.40 -7.74 -2.15
C TRP A 249 -16.23 -7.00 -0.83
N LEU A 250 -16.43 -5.69 -0.90
CA LEU A 250 -16.22 -4.73 0.15
C LEU A 250 -17.50 -3.91 0.37
N GLU A 251 -17.63 -3.38 1.58
CA GLU A 251 -18.69 -2.46 1.96
C GLU A 251 -18.07 -1.31 2.76
N SER A 252 -18.49 -0.08 2.52
CA SER A 252 -18.07 1.09 3.32
C SER A 252 -19.08 1.45 4.41
N PRO A 253 -18.68 2.23 5.44
CA PRO A 253 -19.63 2.79 6.41
C PRO A 253 -20.74 3.64 5.79
N SER A 254 -20.51 4.25 4.62
CA SER A 254 -21.53 4.98 3.87
C SER A 254 -22.54 4.09 3.12
N GLY A 255 -22.39 2.76 3.21
CA GLY A 255 -23.32 1.78 2.62
C GLY A 255 -23.01 1.42 1.17
N GLU A 256 -21.91 1.92 0.63
CA GLU A 256 -21.46 1.61 -0.72
C GLU A 256 -20.88 0.19 -0.78
N LYS A 257 -21.06 -0.50 -1.90
CA LYS A 257 -20.62 -1.87 -2.13
C LYS A 257 -19.90 -1.97 -3.46
N TRP A 258 -18.75 -2.62 -3.47
CA TRP A 258 -17.97 -2.81 -4.69
C TRP A 258 -17.09 -4.04 -4.57
N LYS A 259 -16.55 -4.45 -5.71
CA LYS A 259 -15.47 -5.43 -5.77
C LYS A 259 -14.15 -4.70 -5.98
N SER A 260 -13.19 -4.98 -5.12
CA SER A 260 -11.82 -4.49 -5.22
C SER A 260 -10.89 -5.60 -5.71
N PHE A 261 -9.84 -5.21 -6.42
CA PHE A 261 -8.74 -6.07 -6.85
C PHE A 261 -7.43 -5.54 -6.24
N GLY A 262 -6.30 -6.18 -6.55
CA GLY A 262 -4.99 -5.72 -6.07
C GLY A 262 -4.50 -4.47 -6.80
N ASP A 263 -3.41 -3.89 -6.29
CA ASP A 263 -2.73 -2.69 -6.83
C ASP A 263 -2.65 -2.76 -8.37
N GLY A 264 -2.09 -3.85 -8.91
CA GLY A 264 -1.86 -4.05 -10.34
C GLY A 264 -3.12 -4.17 -11.22
N ARG A 265 -4.29 -3.97 -10.62
CA ARG A 265 -5.61 -4.06 -11.24
C ARG A 265 -6.55 -2.95 -10.74
N LEU A 266 -6.01 -1.83 -10.26
CA LEU A 266 -6.78 -0.68 -9.72
C LEU A 266 -8.02 -0.28 -10.58
N PRO A 267 -7.96 -0.20 -11.93
CA PRO A 267 -9.11 0.12 -12.77
C PRO A 267 -10.19 -0.98 -12.86
N GLY A 268 -10.00 -2.09 -12.15
CA GLY A 268 -10.92 -3.24 -12.14
C GLY A 268 -12.32 -2.84 -11.72
N LYS A 269 -13.30 -3.27 -12.52
CA LYS A 269 -14.72 -3.02 -12.29
C LYS A 269 -15.46 -4.34 -12.23
N ASP A 270 -16.43 -4.40 -11.32
CA ASP A 270 -17.45 -5.45 -11.34
C ASP A 270 -18.76 -4.82 -11.80
N ASN A 271 -19.26 -5.26 -12.96
CA ASN A 271 -20.47 -4.72 -13.58
C ASN A 271 -21.74 -5.47 -13.14
N SER A 272 -21.67 -6.30 -12.09
CA SER A 272 -22.86 -6.96 -11.56
C SER A 272 -23.77 -5.97 -10.85
N SER A 273 -25.06 -6.30 -10.76
CA SER A 273 -26.05 -5.49 -10.03
C SER A 273 -25.81 -5.40 -8.51
N ASN A 274 -24.80 -6.08 -7.97
CA ASN A 274 -24.46 -6.05 -6.56
C ASN A 274 -23.55 -4.87 -6.17
N ALA A 275 -22.82 -4.30 -7.14
CA ALA A 275 -21.97 -3.14 -6.92
C ALA A 275 -22.76 -1.84 -7.06
N THR A 276 -22.57 -0.92 -6.13
CA THR A 276 -23.13 0.45 -6.17
C THR A 276 -22.12 1.48 -6.68
N THR A 277 -20.84 1.10 -6.72
CA THR A 277 -19.69 1.96 -7.04
C THR A 277 -18.53 1.11 -7.55
N THR A 278 -17.46 1.75 -8.05
CA THR A 278 -16.19 1.07 -8.36
C THR A 278 -15.15 1.26 -7.24
N ASN A 279 -14.10 0.44 -7.24
CA ASN A 279 -12.97 0.58 -6.31
C ASN A 279 -12.26 1.93 -6.48
N LEU A 280 -12.00 2.30 -7.74
CA LEU A 280 -11.36 3.57 -8.10
C LEU A 280 -12.18 4.76 -7.57
N ASP A 281 -13.50 4.75 -7.75
CA ASP A 281 -14.35 5.86 -7.27
C ASP A 281 -14.32 6.00 -5.75
N GLN A 282 -14.34 4.89 -4.99
CA GLN A 282 -14.29 4.97 -3.52
C GLN A 282 -12.92 5.42 -3.02
N CYS A 283 -11.84 4.95 -3.65
CA CYS A 283 -10.49 5.38 -3.33
C CYS A 283 -10.32 6.89 -3.58
N LEU A 284 -10.74 7.38 -4.75
CA LEU A 284 -10.72 8.82 -5.07
C LEU A 284 -11.61 9.65 -4.13
N LYS A 285 -12.78 9.14 -3.70
CA LYS A 285 -13.60 9.83 -2.69
C LYS A 285 -12.86 9.94 -1.35
N ALA A 286 -12.17 8.88 -0.92
CA ALA A 286 -11.41 8.89 0.33
C ALA A 286 -10.24 9.87 0.28
N VAL A 287 -9.43 9.85 -0.79
CA VAL A 287 -8.29 10.77 -0.98
C VAL A 287 -8.77 12.23 -1.09
N LYS A 288 -9.86 12.50 -1.83
CA LYS A 288 -10.45 13.84 -1.88
C LYS A 288 -10.93 14.32 -0.51
N GLN A 289 -11.49 13.41 0.28
CA GLN A 289 -11.95 13.72 1.63
C GLN A 289 -10.76 13.99 2.58
N SER A 290 -9.67 13.23 2.50
CA SER A 290 -8.47 13.48 3.31
C SER A 290 -7.86 14.85 3.00
N ILE A 291 -7.74 15.21 1.72
CA ILE A 291 -7.27 16.54 1.30
C ILE A 291 -8.20 17.64 1.81
N ALA A 292 -9.53 17.44 1.74
CA ALA A 292 -10.49 18.41 2.25
C ALA A 292 -10.33 18.63 3.76
N GLU A 293 -10.06 17.59 4.54
CA GLU A 293 -9.80 17.69 5.98
C GLU A 293 -8.54 18.52 6.28
N VAL A 294 -7.49 18.38 5.47
CA VAL A 294 -6.27 19.22 5.56
C VAL A 294 -6.59 20.69 5.31
N HIS A 295 -7.37 20.99 4.28
CA HIS A 295 -7.81 22.36 3.99
C HIS A 295 -8.71 22.92 5.11
N ASP A 296 -9.63 22.12 5.63
CA ASP A 296 -10.49 22.51 6.74
C ASP A 296 -9.67 22.81 7.99
N ALA A 297 -8.66 22.00 8.30
CA ALA A 297 -7.74 22.29 9.40
C ALA A 297 -6.95 23.57 9.18
N TYR A 298 -6.48 23.81 7.95
CA TYR A 298 -5.78 25.04 7.59
C TYR A 298 -6.67 26.29 7.72
N ASN A 299 -7.89 26.25 7.20
CA ASN A 299 -8.80 27.38 7.18
C ASN A 299 -9.35 27.69 8.58
N ASN A 300 -9.68 26.65 9.35
CA ASN A 300 -10.32 26.80 10.65
C ASN A 300 -9.34 26.82 11.83
N LYS A 301 -8.05 26.55 11.58
CA LYS A 301 -6.99 26.44 12.61
C LYS A 301 -7.35 25.44 13.71
N LYS A 302 -8.00 24.34 13.33
CA LYS A 302 -8.53 23.32 14.23
C LYS A 302 -8.24 21.93 13.70
N VAL A 303 -7.77 21.04 14.58
CA VAL A 303 -7.54 19.62 14.28
C VAL A 303 -8.74 18.79 14.76
N ILE A 304 -9.11 17.79 13.97
CA ILE A 304 -10.07 16.74 14.34
C ILE A 304 -9.31 15.48 14.78
N GLN A 305 -9.94 14.64 15.61
CA GLN A 305 -9.32 13.40 16.09
C GLN A 305 -9.46 12.27 15.06
N PRO A 306 -8.63 11.21 15.09
CA PRO A 306 -8.72 10.09 14.14
C PRO A 306 -10.10 9.43 14.04
N SER A 307 -10.86 9.39 15.14
CA SER A 307 -12.24 8.88 15.14
C SER A 307 -13.23 9.70 14.33
N GLU A 308 -12.84 10.92 13.92
CA GLU A 308 -13.65 11.87 13.16
C GLU A 308 -13.22 11.95 11.68
N PHE A 309 -12.16 11.24 11.26
CA PHE A 309 -11.68 11.25 9.88
C PHE A 309 -12.73 10.66 8.93
N ALA A 310 -13.36 11.53 8.15
CA ALA A 310 -14.42 11.23 7.20
C ALA A 310 -13.91 10.44 5.99
N ALA A 311 -12.60 10.47 5.68
CA ALA A 311 -12.01 9.61 4.66
C ALA A 311 -12.37 8.12 4.90
N TRP A 312 -12.47 7.70 6.18
CA TRP A 312 -12.85 6.34 6.54
C TRP A 312 -14.31 5.97 6.25
N HIS A 313 -15.19 6.93 5.97
CA HIS A 313 -16.55 6.64 5.51
C HIS A 313 -16.61 6.05 4.10
N HIS A 314 -15.53 6.20 3.32
CA HIS A 314 -15.40 5.68 1.96
C HIS A 314 -14.59 4.38 1.90
N ALA A 315 -13.75 4.12 2.91
CA ALA A 315 -12.94 2.91 2.96
C ALA A 315 -13.74 1.67 3.35
N PRO A 316 -13.21 0.47 3.07
CA PRO A 316 -13.87 -0.80 3.42
C PRO A 316 -14.06 -1.00 4.92
N ILE A 317 -15.05 -1.78 5.33
CA ILE A 317 -15.19 -2.29 6.69
C ILE A 317 -14.44 -3.63 6.78
N ILE A 318 -13.20 -3.62 7.28
CA ILE A 318 -12.31 -4.81 7.33
C ILE A 318 -13.02 -6.03 7.94
N ALA A 319 -13.75 -5.84 9.05
CA ALA A 319 -14.42 -6.92 9.76
C ALA A 319 -15.45 -7.68 8.90
N LYS A 320 -16.07 -7.03 7.92
CA LYS A 320 -17.10 -7.66 7.05
C LYS A 320 -16.51 -8.49 5.91
N VAL A 321 -15.22 -8.29 5.58
CA VAL A 321 -14.60 -8.87 4.37
C VAL A 321 -14.56 -10.39 4.44
N SER A 322 -14.16 -10.94 5.58
CA SER A 322 -14.06 -12.39 5.79
C SER A 322 -15.41 -13.08 6.00
N GLU A 323 -16.46 -12.31 6.31
CA GLU A 323 -17.83 -12.80 6.53
C GLU A 323 -18.70 -12.68 5.28
N HIS A 324 -18.24 -11.96 4.25
CA HIS A 324 -19.02 -11.70 3.06
C HIS A 324 -19.26 -12.99 2.26
N PRO A 325 -20.51 -13.37 1.96
CA PRO A 325 -20.85 -14.68 1.39
C PRO A 325 -20.33 -14.90 -0.04
N GLN A 326 -19.99 -13.82 -0.74
CA GLN A 326 -19.43 -13.87 -2.11
C GLN A 326 -17.90 -13.85 -2.14
N ASN A 327 -17.24 -13.66 -0.99
CA ASN A 327 -15.79 -13.72 -0.93
C ASN A 327 -15.34 -15.16 -0.76
N HIS A 328 -14.28 -15.54 -1.47
CA HIS A 328 -13.59 -16.79 -1.20
C HIS A 328 -13.01 -16.76 0.22
N ALA A 329 -12.92 -17.94 0.84
CA ALA A 329 -12.30 -18.06 2.16
C ALA A 329 -10.83 -17.56 2.11
N PRO A 330 -10.25 -17.01 3.18
CA PRO A 330 -8.87 -16.55 3.16
C PRO A 330 -7.90 -17.73 2.99
N LEU A 331 -6.87 -17.60 2.15
CA LEU A 331 -5.85 -18.64 1.99
C LEU A 331 -5.10 -18.92 3.30
N LEU A 332 -4.78 -17.86 4.03
CA LEU A 332 -4.14 -17.92 5.34
C LEU A 332 -5.01 -17.20 6.36
N LYS A 333 -5.19 -17.78 7.55
CA LYS A 333 -5.83 -17.10 8.68
C LYS A 333 -5.18 -17.49 9.98
N VAL A 334 -5.26 -16.60 10.96
CA VAL A 334 -4.84 -16.91 12.32
C VAL A 334 -6.06 -17.32 13.14
N GLN A 335 -5.98 -18.50 13.77
CA GLN A 335 -7.02 -19.03 14.63
C GLN A 335 -6.37 -19.49 15.93
N GLU A 336 -6.80 -18.93 17.07
CA GLU A 336 -6.23 -19.25 18.39
C GLU A 336 -4.69 -19.13 18.44
N GLY A 337 -4.15 -18.07 17.80
CA GLY A 337 -2.70 -17.81 17.73
C GLY A 337 -1.93 -18.76 16.80
N LYS A 338 -2.61 -19.61 16.03
CA LYS A 338 -2.01 -20.56 15.09
C LYS A 338 -2.30 -20.15 13.65
N LEU A 339 -1.29 -20.28 12.80
CA LEU A 339 -1.46 -20.06 11.37
C LEU A 339 -2.12 -21.28 10.73
N MET A 340 -3.27 -21.04 10.09
CA MET A 340 -4.06 -22.04 9.40
C MET A 340 -4.04 -21.74 7.90
N ARG A 341 -3.79 -22.76 7.06
CA ARG A 341 -3.88 -22.65 5.61
C ARG A 341 -5.15 -23.33 5.08
N ARG A 342 -5.80 -22.72 4.10
CA ARG A 342 -6.91 -23.33 3.37
C ARG A 342 -6.40 -24.51 2.53
N VAL A 343 -7.16 -25.60 2.50
CA VAL A 343 -6.88 -26.79 1.70
C VAL A 343 -8.05 -27.15 0.81
N GLY A 344 -7.80 -27.69 -0.38
CA GLY A 344 -8.86 -28.07 -1.33
C GLY A 344 -9.30 -26.96 -2.30
N GLY A 345 -8.47 -25.94 -2.49
CA GLY A 345 -8.68 -24.87 -3.48
C GLY A 345 -9.57 -23.72 -3.01
N VAL A 346 -9.80 -22.75 -3.91
CA VAL A 346 -10.44 -21.46 -3.62
C VAL A 346 -11.88 -21.59 -3.09
N SER A 347 -12.61 -22.62 -3.54
CA SER A 347 -14.00 -22.88 -3.12
C SER A 347 -14.10 -23.59 -1.76
N SER A 348 -12.98 -24.03 -1.17
CA SER A 348 -12.98 -24.75 0.10
C SER A 348 -13.01 -23.81 1.30
N SER A 349 -13.63 -24.25 2.39
CA SER A 349 -13.56 -23.63 3.71
C SER A 349 -12.82 -24.51 4.73
N ASN A 350 -12.13 -25.56 4.27
CA ASN A 350 -11.36 -26.45 5.12
C ASN A 350 -9.97 -25.89 5.38
N TYR A 351 -9.52 -26.00 6.63
CA TYR A 351 -8.23 -25.48 7.06
C TYR A 351 -7.40 -26.57 7.74
N LYS A 352 -6.07 -26.49 7.55
CA LYS A 352 -5.09 -27.26 8.30
C LYS A 352 -4.11 -26.33 8.98
N LEU A 353 -3.59 -26.77 10.12
CA LEU A 353 -2.49 -26.11 10.80
C LEU A 353 -1.27 -26.07 9.86
N THR A 354 -0.45 -25.02 9.96
CA THR A 354 0.83 -24.93 9.26
C THR A 354 1.91 -24.54 10.27
N ARG A 355 2.67 -25.53 10.71
CA ARG A 355 3.68 -25.40 11.78
C ARG A 355 5.00 -26.09 11.49
N ASP A 356 4.99 -27.18 10.72
CA ASP A 356 6.19 -27.98 10.48
C ASP A 356 6.74 -27.82 9.05
N LEU A 357 7.96 -28.28 8.85
CA LEU A 357 8.67 -28.13 7.59
C LEU A 357 7.94 -28.81 6.43
N GLY A 358 7.29 -29.95 6.66
CA GLY A 358 6.57 -30.69 5.63
C GLY A 358 5.37 -29.91 5.12
N GLU A 359 4.58 -29.34 6.04
CA GLU A 359 3.42 -28.50 5.71
C GLU A 359 3.81 -27.24 4.93
N TRP A 360 4.94 -26.62 5.28
CA TRP A 360 5.46 -25.47 4.55
C TRP A 360 5.99 -25.84 3.16
N VAL A 361 6.71 -26.96 3.04
CA VAL A 361 7.17 -27.46 1.74
C VAL A 361 5.98 -27.74 0.82
N GLU A 362 4.92 -28.38 1.35
CA GLU A 362 3.67 -28.62 0.62
C GLU A 362 3.05 -27.29 0.15
N PHE A 363 2.86 -26.32 1.07
CA PHE A 363 2.32 -25.01 0.73
C PHE A 363 3.10 -24.34 -0.41
N TRP A 364 4.43 -24.30 -0.30
CA TRP A 364 5.26 -23.64 -1.30
C TRP A 364 5.28 -24.40 -2.62
N THR A 365 5.26 -25.73 -2.61
CA THR A 365 5.20 -26.54 -3.84
C THR A 365 3.90 -26.28 -4.61
N GLU A 366 2.78 -26.15 -3.90
CA GLU A 366 1.47 -25.86 -4.49
C GLU A 366 1.37 -24.43 -5.05
N ASN A 367 2.05 -23.47 -4.40
CA ASN A 367 1.82 -22.05 -4.66
C ASN A 367 3.00 -21.32 -5.32
N PHE A 368 4.14 -21.98 -5.57
CA PHE A 368 5.36 -21.32 -6.07
C PHE A 368 5.13 -20.51 -7.36
N ALA A 369 4.21 -20.94 -8.22
CA ALA A 369 3.89 -20.26 -9.47
C ALA A 369 3.16 -18.92 -9.27
N GLN A 370 2.45 -18.72 -8.15
CA GLN A 370 1.66 -17.52 -7.85
C GLN A 370 2.48 -16.42 -7.17
N VAL A 371 3.71 -16.73 -6.82
CA VAL A 371 4.61 -15.88 -6.05
C VAL A 371 5.28 -14.90 -7.00
N GLU A 372 5.30 -13.62 -6.65
CA GLU A 372 6.02 -12.60 -7.42
C GLU A 372 7.51 -12.91 -7.45
N ASP A 373 8.19 -12.52 -8.53
CA ASP A 373 9.60 -12.81 -8.71
C ASP A 373 10.48 -12.18 -7.61
N GLN A 374 10.04 -11.09 -6.99
CA GLN A 374 10.69 -10.47 -5.82
C GLN A 374 10.75 -11.41 -4.61
N VAL A 375 9.64 -12.11 -4.37
CA VAL A 375 9.52 -13.08 -3.29
C VAL A 375 10.26 -14.35 -3.66
N LYS A 376 10.20 -14.79 -4.93
CA LYS A 376 11.01 -15.92 -5.41
C LYS A 376 12.50 -15.66 -5.26
N LEU A 377 12.98 -14.43 -5.49
CA LEU A 377 14.38 -14.05 -5.30
C LEU A 377 14.77 -14.05 -3.82
N MET A 378 13.91 -13.53 -2.94
CA MET A 378 14.11 -13.62 -1.50
C MET A 378 14.22 -15.08 -1.06
N ILE A 379 13.28 -15.92 -1.51
CA ILE A 379 13.26 -17.35 -1.22
C ILE A 379 14.49 -18.06 -1.81
N SER A 380 14.87 -17.80 -3.06
CA SER A 380 16.01 -18.48 -3.70
C SER A 380 17.35 -18.14 -3.01
N LYS A 381 17.55 -16.89 -2.60
CA LYS A 381 18.71 -16.47 -1.78
C LYS A 381 18.73 -17.16 -0.41
N VAL A 382 17.56 -17.43 0.15
CA VAL A 382 17.37 -18.07 1.45
C VAL A 382 17.60 -19.59 1.36
N TRP A 383 17.05 -20.26 0.35
CA TRP A 383 17.21 -21.70 0.09
C TRP A 383 18.62 -22.04 -0.37
N GLY A 384 19.22 -21.23 -1.25
CA GLY A 384 20.60 -21.40 -1.71
C GLY A 384 21.66 -21.30 -0.60
N ARG A 385 21.33 -20.63 0.53
CA ARG A 385 22.20 -20.55 1.72
C ARG A 385 21.91 -21.62 2.77
N ALA A 386 20.75 -22.28 2.71
CA ALA A 386 20.35 -23.33 3.66
C ALA A 386 20.79 -24.74 3.22
N PHE A 387 21.04 -24.92 1.91
CA PHE A 387 21.40 -26.21 1.30
C PHE A 387 22.71 -26.17 0.49
N GLY A 388 23.47 -25.06 0.59
CA GLY A 388 24.73 -24.84 -0.12
C GLY A 388 25.95 -24.89 0.79
#